data_AF-A0A7Z9Y5F2-F1
#
_entry.id   AF-A0A7Z9Y5F2-F1
#
_cell.length_a   1.000
_cell.length_b   1.000
_cell.length_c   1.000
_cell.angle_alpha   90.00
_cell.angle_beta   90.00
_cell.angle_gamma   90.00
#
_symmetry.space_group_name_H-M   'P 1'
#
loop_
_entity.id
_entity.type
_entity.pdbx_description
1 polymer ?
#
loop_
_entity_poly.entity_id
_entity_poly.type
_entity_poly.pdbx_seq_one_letter_code
_entity_poly.pdbx_strand_id
1 'polypeptide(L)'
;MSIRRLFEALFLVALFAMAVVETLDPDMWWHLRTGEYILANGLPRQDVFSFTVPDYAWITHEWLSQVFMWLVYQAGGLPGLMVVFALLIALTYWLVYLASEGRPYIAAFVVLLAAIAAAIVWGARPQIFNMLFTAVFVFIIERVRQGKLSHWFLWLTPVIMVVWANAHSGYLLGVVVLGTYTVGEALQQWLGKDKTDTLAWPQIKEMAAVTALSFFAAVLNPSGPTLWIYPFQTLGSPSMQQYIQEWQSPNFHAALFWPFAIMVLLGTLTLIFSPKRPSFTDLLLYFGTAAAG
;
A
#
# COMPACT_ATOMS: atom_id res chain seq x y z
N MET A 1 -4.98 -32.97 3.00
CA MET A 1 -4.37 -31.62 2.92
C MET A 1 -2.85 -31.78 2.92
N SER A 2 -2.11 -31.16 1.99
CA SER A 2 -0.63 -31.26 2.00
C SER A 2 -0.04 -30.41 3.12
N ILE A 3 1.17 -30.76 3.61
CA ILE A 3 1.90 -29.99 4.63
C ILE A 3 2.01 -28.51 4.22
N ARG A 4 2.28 -28.25 2.93
CA ARG A 4 2.34 -26.90 2.39
C ARG A 4 1.02 -26.13 2.52
N ARG A 5 -0.11 -26.75 2.14
CA ARG A 5 -1.42 -26.10 2.25
C ARG A 5 -1.82 -25.85 3.70
N LEU A 6 -1.46 -26.76 4.61
CA LEU A 6 -1.65 -26.56 6.05
C LEU A 6 -0.82 -25.38 6.55
N PHE A 7 0.46 -25.31 6.18
CA PHE A 7 1.33 -24.19 6.53
C PHE A 7 0.78 -22.86 6.01
N GLU A 8 0.38 -22.78 4.75
CA GLU A 8 -0.21 -21.59 4.13
C GLU A 8 -1.49 -21.13 4.86
N ALA A 9 -2.36 -22.08 5.23
CA ALA A 9 -3.57 -21.78 6.00
C ALA A 9 -3.24 -21.27 7.41
N LEU A 10 -2.31 -21.93 8.13
CA LEU A 10 -1.87 -21.50 9.45
C LEU A 10 -1.18 -20.12 9.41
N PHE A 11 -0.39 -19.86 8.36
CA PHE A 11 0.26 -18.59 8.15
C PHE A 11 -0.76 -17.46 7.94
N LEU A 12 -1.78 -17.69 7.11
CA LEU A 12 -2.87 -16.72 6.91
C LEU A 12 -3.64 -16.46 8.21
N VAL A 13 -3.93 -17.52 9.00
CA VAL A 13 -4.57 -17.39 10.31
C VAL A 13 -3.69 -16.60 11.29
N ALA A 14 -2.36 -16.81 11.27
CA ALA A 14 -1.43 -16.06 12.11
C ALA A 14 -1.39 -14.57 11.74
N LEU A 15 -1.38 -14.24 10.44
CA LEU A 15 -1.46 -12.86 9.96
C LEU A 15 -2.77 -12.19 10.41
N PHE A 16 -3.90 -12.90 10.27
CA PHE A 16 -5.19 -12.40 10.74
C PHE A 16 -5.20 -12.18 12.25
N ALA A 17 -4.78 -13.18 13.04
CA ALA A 17 -4.75 -13.08 14.49
C ALA A 17 -3.87 -11.93 14.99
N MET A 18 -2.73 -11.69 14.34
CA MET A 18 -1.84 -10.57 14.65
C MET A 18 -2.47 -9.21 14.29
N ALA A 19 -3.28 -9.17 13.23
CA ALA A 19 -3.93 -7.95 12.75
C ALA A 19 -5.21 -7.60 13.50
N VAL A 20 -5.78 -8.52 14.29
CA VAL A 20 -6.88 -8.22 15.22
C VAL A 20 -6.31 -7.45 16.40
N VAL A 21 -6.28 -6.13 16.24
CA VAL A 21 -5.84 -5.18 17.28
C VAL A 21 -7.00 -4.29 17.69
N GLU A 22 -6.96 -3.81 18.93
CA GLU A 22 -7.96 -2.86 19.41
C GLU A 22 -7.86 -1.53 18.65
N THR A 23 -8.99 -0.96 18.27
CA THR A 23 -9.08 0.32 17.57
C THR A 23 -8.91 1.47 18.56
N LEU A 24 -7.66 1.76 18.93
CA LEU A 24 -7.28 2.82 19.88
C LEU A 24 -6.88 4.14 19.18
N ASP A 25 -7.07 4.20 17.87
CA ASP A 25 -6.69 5.35 17.07
C ASP A 25 -7.56 6.59 17.37
N PRO A 26 -6.95 7.75 17.71
CA PRO A 26 -7.69 8.98 17.94
C PRO A 26 -8.49 9.45 16.71
N ASP A 27 -8.01 9.20 15.49
CA ASP A 27 -8.63 9.71 14.25
C ASP A 27 -9.80 8.84 13.77
N MET A 28 -9.95 7.62 14.30
CA MET A 28 -11.02 6.69 13.91
C MET A 28 -12.41 7.33 14.03
N TRP A 29 -12.66 8.06 15.12
CA TRP A 29 -13.96 8.68 15.36
C TRP A 29 -14.27 9.78 14.34
N TRP A 30 -13.25 10.51 13.88
CA TRP A 30 -13.38 11.47 12.79
C TRP A 30 -13.81 10.77 11.51
N HIS A 31 -13.17 9.65 11.16
CA HIS A 31 -13.53 8.87 9.97
C HIS A 31 -14.97 8.34 10.02
N LEU A 32 -15.40 7.79 11.16
CA LEU A 32 -16.76 7.28 11.34
C LEU A 32 -17.79 8.41 11.22
N ARG A 33 -17.55 9.53 11.90
CA ARG A 33 -18.46 10.69 11.85
C ARG A 33 -18.52 11.30 10.46
N THR A 34 -17.41 11.30 9.73
CA THR A 34 -17.38 11.76 8.33
C THR A 34 -18.18 10.84 7.42
N GLY A 35 -18.02 9.51 7.56
CA GLY A 35 -18.80 8.53 6.80
C GLY A 35 -20.30 8.64 7.05
N GLU A 36 -20.71 8.81 8.31
CA GLU A 36 -22.10 9.09 8.69
C GLU A 36 -22.62 10.38 8.03
N TYR A 37 -21.84 11.46 8.13
CA TYR A 37 -22.20 12.75 7.55
C TYR A 37 -22.39 12.66 6.03
N ILE A 38 -21.49 11.97 5.32
CA ILE A 38 -21.55 11.80 3.86
C ILE A 38 -22.82 11.07 3.45
N LEU A 39 -23.22 10.01 4.15
CA LEU A 39 -24.46 9.29 3.82
C LEU A 39 -25.72 10.13 4.04
N ALA A 40 -25.70 11.04 5.02
CA ALA A 40 -26.85 11.89 5.34
C ALA A 40 -26.92 13.17 4.49
N ASN A 41 -25.78 13.78 4.16
CA ASN A 41 -25.72 15.14 3.60
C ASN A 41 -24.97 15.23 2.26
N GLY A 42 -24.35 14.14 1.80
CA GLY A 42 -23.42 14.15 0.67
C GLY A 42 -22.02 14.62 1.05
N LEU A 43 -21.15 14.70 0.06
CA LEU A 43 -19.73 15.03 0.24
C LEU A 43 -19.55 16.49 0.74
N PRO A 44 -18.96 16.70 1.93
CA PRO A 44 -18.69 18.05 2.41
C PRO A 44 -17.62 18.72 1.55
N ARG A 45 -17.82 20.02 1.25
CA ARG A 45 -16.84 20.86 0.53
C ARG A 45 -16.03 21.77 1.44
N GLN A 46 -16.45 21.89 2.69
CA GLN A 46 -15.84 22.71 3.74
C GLN A 46 -15.71 21.88 5.01
N ASP A 47 -14.89 22.33 5.94
CA ASP A 47 -14.67 21.65 7.22
C ASP A 47 -15.91 21.78 8.12
N VAL A 48 -16.69 20.71 8.20
CA VAL A 48 -17.95 20.65 8.97
C VAL A 48 -17.72 20.33 10.46
N PHE A 49 -16.48 20.04 10.87
CA PHE A 49 -16.14 19.66 12.23
C PHE A 49 -15.25 20.69 12.93
N SER A 50 -14.60 21.58 12.19
CA SER A 50 -13.79 22.66 12.76
C SER A 50 -14.64 23.73 13.45
N PHE A 51 -14.32 23.96 14.73
CA PHE A 51 -14.93 25.04 15.52
C PHE A 51 -14.32 26.42 15.21
N THR A 52 -13.05 26.49 14.80
CA THR A 52 -12.30 27.75 14.67
C THR A 52 -12.23 28.25 13.23
N VAL A 53 -12.36 27.37 12.23
CA VAL A 53 -12.26 27.70 10.80
C VAL A 53 -13.31 26.96 9.95
N PRO A 54 -14.62 27.18 10.19
CA PRO A 54 -15.71 26.42 9.54
C PRO A 54 -15.84 26.64 8.02
N ASP A 55 -15.24 27.71 7.50
CA ASP A 55 -15.25 28.06 6.07
C ASP A 55 -14.03 27.52 5.31
N TYR A 56 -13.14 26.77 5.98
CA TYR A 56 -11.95 26.22 5.34
C TYR A 56 -12.34 25.13 4.34
N ALA A 57 -11.82 25.22 3.12
CA ALA A 57 -12.10 24.23 2.08
C ALA A 57 -11.52 22.87 2.47
N TRP A 58 -12.35 21.83 2.44
CA TRP A 58 -11.95 20.48 2.82
C TRP A 58 -11.91 19.54 1.61
N ILE A 59 -10.74 18.93 1.40
CA ILE A 59 -10.53 17.91 0.38
C ILE A 59 -10.86 16.54 0.98
N THR A 60 -12.04 16.02 0.66
CA THR A 60 -12.54 14.71 1.11
C THR A 60 -11.93 13.56 0.30
N HIS A 61 -10.61 13.44 0.34
CA HIS A 61 -9.85 12.46 -0.44
C HIS A 61 -10.04 11.00 0.01
N GLU A 62 -10.61 10.77 1.21
CA GLU A 62 -10.84 9.45 1.79
C GLU A 62 -12.32 9.10 1.93
N TRP A 63 -13.20 9.81 1.22
CA TRP A 63 -14.64 9.66 1.43
C TRP A 63 -15.13 8.21 1.28
N LEU A 64 -14.54 7.43 0.37
CA LEU A 64 -14.96 6.06 0.12
C LEU A 64 -14.62 5.14 1.29
N SER A 65 -13.42 5.28 1.84
CA SER A 65 -12.98 4.48 2.99
C SER A 65 -13.75 4.89 4.26
N GLN A 66 -14.06 6.17 4.43
CA GLN A 66 -14.86 6.68 5.54
C GLN A 66 -16.31 6.18 5.50
N VAL A 67 -16.95 6.20 4.32
CA VAL A 67 -18.28 5.59 4.12
C VAL A 67 -18.23 4.09 4.38
N PHE A 68 -17.23 3.39 3.87
CA PHE A 68 -17.04 1.97 4.13
C PHE A 68 -16.90 1.65 5.62
N MET A 69 -16.06 2.41 6.34
CA MET A 69 -15.87 2.26 7.78
C MET A 69 -17.17 2.46 8.55
N TRP A 70 -17.93 3.50 8.21
CA TRP A 70 -19.23 3.75 8.84
C TRP A 70 -20.22 2.60 8.61
N LEU A 71 -20.30 2.05 7.39
CA LEU A 71 -21.18 0.91 7.09
C LEU A 71 -20.78 -0.35 7.86
N VAL A 72 -19.47 -0.62 7.99
CA VAL A 72 -18.96 -1.74 8.79
C VAL A 72 -19.30 -1.54 10.27
N TYR A 73 -19.11 -0.32 10.79
CA TYR A 73 -19.46 0.03 12.15
C TYR A 73 -20.95 -0.12 12.44
N GLN A 74 -21.82 0.28 11.52
CA GLN A 74 -23.27 0.09 11.64
C GLN A 74 -23.67 -1.39 11.70
N ALA A 75 -22.96 -2.26 10.99
CA ALA A 75 -23.25 -3.69 10.95
C ALA A 75 -22.72 -4.47 12.17
N GLY A 76 -21.56 -4.10 12.70
CA GLY A 76 -20.85 -4.91 13.70
C GLY A 76 -20.14 -4.15 14.82
N GLY A 77 -20.35 -2.83 14.91
CA GLY A 77 -19.67 -1.97 15.87
C GLY A 77 -18.15 -1.97 15.72
N LEU A 78 -17.45 -1.68 16.82
CA LEU A 78 -15.98 -1.74 16.88
C LEU A 78 -15.43 -3.15 16.56
N PRO A 79 -16.01 -4.27 17.06
CA PRO A 79 -15.55 -5.61 16.66
C PRO A 79 -15.64 -5.85 15.16
N GLY A 80 -16.68 -5.34 14.50
CA GLY A 80 -16.83 -5.40 13.04
C GLY A 80 -15.68 -4.72 12.32
N LEU A 81 -15.30 -3.51 12.76
CA LEU A 81 -14.14 -2.78 12.23
C LEU A 81 -12.84 -3.57 12.45
N MET A 82 -12.61 -4.07 13.66
CA MET A 82 -11.41 -4.84 13.99
C MET A 82 -11.26 -6.06 13.08
N VAL A 83 -12.34 -6.85 12.93
CA VAL A 83 -12.32 -8.06 12.09
C VAL A 83 -12.12 -7.71 10.61
N VAL A 84 -12.86 -6.72 10.09
CA VAL A 84 -12.76 -6.36 8.67
C VAL A 84 -11.37 -5.81 8.32
N PHE A 85 -10.83 -4.90 9.13
CA PHE A 85 -9.49 -4.35 8.88
C PHE A 85 -8.39 -5.40 9.09
N ALA A 86 -8.55 -6.32 10.05
CA ALA A 86 -7.65 -7.46 10.19
C ALA A 86 -7.65 -8.37 8.96
N LEU A 87 -8.82 -8.59 8.32
CA LEU A 87 -8.92 -9.32 7.06
C LEU A 87 -8.23 -8.58 5.90
N LEU A 88 -8.38 -7.25 5.81
CA LEU A 88 -7.70 -6.44 4.78
C LEU A 88 -6.17 -6.47 4.95
N ILE A 89 -5.68 -6.38 6.18
CA ILE A 89 -4.26 -6.51 6.50
C ILE A 89 -3.76 -7.92 6.17
N ALA A 90 -4.45 -8.97 6.62
CA ALA A 90 -4.09 -10.35 6.33
C ALA A 90 -4.05 -10.62 4.82
N LEU A 91 -5.04 -10.11 4.07
CA LEU A 91 -5.07 -10.19 2.60
C LEU A 91 -3.88 -9.45 1.98
N THR A 92 -3.52 -8.27 2.48
CA THR A 92 -2.36 -7.49 2.01
C THR A 92 -1.09 -8.34 2.07
N TYR A 93 -0.75 -8.88 3.24
CA TYR A 93 0.46 -9.69 3.42
C TYR A 93 0.38 -11.04 2.71
N TRP A 94 -0.82 -11.62 2.59
CA TRP A 94 -1.05 -12.82 1.81
C TRP A 94 -0.76 -12.60 0.31
N LEU A 95 -1.17 -11.46 -0.25
CA LEU A 95 -0.86 -11.10 -1.64
C LEU A 95 0.65 -10.92 -1.85
N VAL A 96 1.35 -10.30 -0.90
CA VAL A 96 2.83 -10.19 -0.94
C VAL A 96 3.49 -11.57 -0.87
N TYR A 97 3.02 -12.45 0.01
CA TYR A 97 3.49 -13.84 0.07
C TYR A 97 3.27 -14.58 -1.26
N LEU A 98 2.11 -14.39 -1.89
CA LEU A 98 1.78 -14.99 -3.16
C LEU A 98 2.57 -14.39 -4.34
N ALA A 99 2.99 -13.13 -4.26
CA ALA A 99 3.84 -12.47 -5.25
C ALA A 99 5.30 -12.94 -5.13
N SER A 100 5.73 -13.31 -3.93
CA SER A 100 7.09 -13.74 -3.64
C SER A 100 7.48 -15.04 -4.37
N GLU A 101 8.70 -15.06 -4.90
CA GLU A 101 9.29 -16.25 -5.54
C GLU A 101 10.20 -17.05 -4.60
N GLY A 102 10.52 -18.27 -4.99
CA GLY A 102 11.48 -19.12 -4.30
C GLY A 102 10.85 -20.03 -3.25
N ARG A 103 11.52 -20.14 -2.09
CA ARG A 103 11.14 -21.12 -1.06
C ARG A 103 9.99 -20.57 -0.20
N PRO A 104 8.83 -21.26 -0.12
CA PRO A 104 7.64 -20.73 0.54
C PRO A 104 7.88 -20.38 2.00
N TYR A 105 8.67 -21.16 2.73
CA TYR A 105 8.96 -20.88 4.14
C TYR A 105 9.83 -19.63 4.35
N ILE A 106 10.74 -19.33 3.42
CA ILE A 106 11.55 -18.11 3.48
C ILE A 106 10.68 -16.90 3.15
N ALA A 107 9.85 -16.99 2.10
CA ALA A 107 8.89 -15.95 1.76
C ALA A 107 7.95 -15.64 2.94
N ALA A 108 7.38 -16.67 3.57
CA ALA A 108 6.52 -16.48 4.74
C ALA A 108 7.26 -15.83 5.92
N PHE A 109 8.52 -16.21 6.19
CA PHE A 109 9.33 -15.57 7.23
C PHE A 109 9.58 -14.08 6.95
N VAL A 110 9.98 -13.73 5.72
CA VAL A 110 10.24 -12.33 5.33
C VAL A 110 8.94 -11.51 5.36
N VAL A 111 7.83 -12.07 4.89
CA VAL A 111 6.51 -11.42 4.95
C VAL A 111 6.04 -11.25 6.39
N LEU A 112 6.27 -12.23 7.27
CA LEU A 112 5.96 -12.10 8.69
C LEU A 112 6.78 -10.98 9.34
N LEU A 113 8.08 -10.91 9.03
CA LEU A 113 8.94 -9.84 9.53
C LEU A 113 8.47 -8.46 9.05
N ALA A 114 8.04 -8.35 7.79
CA ALA A 114 7.42 -7.15 7.23
C ALA A 114 6.09 -6.79 7.90
N ALA A 115 5.29 -7.80 8.24
CA ALA A 115 4.04 -7.62 8.96
C ALA A 115 4.28 -7.10 10.39
N ILE A 116 5.27 -7.66 11.10
CA ILE A 116 5.66 -7.19 12.43
C ILE A 116 6.19 -5.75 12.37
N ALA A 117 7.04 -5.43 11.38
CA ALA A 117 7.59 -4.09 11.21
C ALA A 117 6.50 -3.02 11.00
N ALA A 118 5.44 -3.36 10.25
CA ALA A 118 4.34 -2.45 9.97
C ALA A 118 3.22 -2.48 11.01
N ALA A 119 3.24 -3.40 11.98
CA ALA A 119 2.16 -3.56 12.96
C ALA A 119 1.88 -2.30 13.79
N ILE A 120 2.87 -1.39 13.86
CA ILE A 120 2.78 -0.11 14.57
C ILE A 120 1.81 0.88 13.93
N VAL A 121 1.52 0.74 12.63
CA VAL A 121 0.56 1.59 11.90
C VAL A 121 -0.76 0.85 11.61
N TRP A 122 -0.95 -0.34 12.18
CA TRP A 122 -2.18 -1.10 12.00
C TRP A 122 -3.32 -0.55 12.86
N GLY A 123 -4.52 -0.58 12.29
CA GLY A 123 -5.73 -0.12 12.94
C GLY A 123 -6.85 0.05 11.92
N ALA A 124 -8.05 0.41 12.39
CA ALA A 124 -9.17 0.74 11.52
C ALA A 124 -8.98 2.14 10.90
N ARG A 125 -8.03 2.25 9.96
CA ARG A 125 -7.61 3.49 9.30
C ARG A 125 -7.70 3.39 7.78
N PRO A 126 -8.09 4.46 7.08
CA PRO A 126 -8.01 4.55 5.61
C PRO A 126 -6.66 4.12 5.02
N GLN A 127 -5.55 4.32 5.74
CA GLN A 127 -4.20 3.90 5.33
C GLN A 127 -4.09 2.39 5.03
N ILE A 128 -4.90 1.52 5.64
CA ILE A 128 -4.89 0.09 5.33
C ILE A 128 -5.29 -0.20 3.87
N PHE A 129 -6.14 0.62 3.27
CA PHE A 129 -6.43 0.54 1.84
C PHE A 129 -5.19 0.86 1.00
N ASN A 130 -4.36 1.80 1.46
CA ASN A 130 -3.09 2.12 0.79
C ASN A 130 -2.13 0.92 0.78
N MET A 131 -2.05 0.20 1.89
CA MET A 131 -1.25 -1.03 1.97
C MET A 131 -1.81 -2.12 1.05
N LEU A 132 -3.13 -2.34 1.09
CA LEU A 132 -3.80 -3.35 0.28
C LEU A 132 -3.64 -3.09 -1.22
N PHE A 133 -3.92 -1.87 -1.70
CA PHE A 133 -3.83 -1.57 -3.11
C PHE A 133 -2.38 -1.58 -3.62
N THR A 134 -1.41 -1.17 -2.80
CA THR A 134 0.02 -1.37 -3.10
C THR A 134 0.33 -2.86 -3.30
N ALA A 135 -0.12 -3.72 -2.38
CA ALA A 135 0.09 -5.17 -2.50
C ALA A 135 -0.62 -5.77 -3.71
N VAL A 136 -1.82 -5.30 -4.06
CA VAL A 136 -2.53 -5.70 -5.28
C VAL A 136 -1.75 -5.32 -6.53
N PHE A 137 -1.20 -4.10 -6.59
CA PHE A 137 -0.40 -3.64 -7.73
C PHE A 137 0.86 -4.48 -7.89
N VAL A 138 1.62 -4.66 -6.81
CA VAL A 138 2.82 -5.53 -6.81
C VAL A 138 2.46 -6.96 -7.19
N PHE A 139 1.37 -7.52 -6.65
CA PHE A 139 0.90 -8.86 -6.98
C PHE A 139 0.58 -9.01 -8.47
N ILE A 140 -0.17 -8.07 -9.06
CA ILE A 140 -0.50 -8.11 -10.49
C ILE A 140 0.79 -8.07 -11.32
N ILE A 141 1.68 -7.12 -11.04
CA ILE A 141 2.92 -6.92 -11.82
C ILE A 141 3.81 -8.15 -11.72
N GLU A 142 4.09 -8.64 -10.51
CA GLU A 142 4.96 -9.82 -10.31
C GLU A 142 4.37 -11.08 -10.93
N ARG A 143 3.05 -11.29 -10.83
CA ARG A 143 2.41 -12.44 -11.46
C ARG A 143 2.42 -12.38 -12.98
N VAL A 144 2.36 -11.19 -13.58
CA VAL A 144 2.54 -11.01 -15.02
C VAL A 144 4.00 -11.28 -15.42
N ARG A 145 4.98 -10.75 -14.69
CA ARG A 145 6.42 -11.03 -14.92
C ARG A 145 6.73 -12.53 -14.84
N GLN A 146 6.12 -13.22 -13.87
CA GLN A 146 6.23 -14.67 -13.68
C GLN A 146 5.51 -15.51 -14.75
N GLY A 147 4.78 -14.90 -15.69
CA GLY A 147 3.93 -15.61 -16.66
C GLY A 147 2.75 -16.35 -16.03
N LYS A 148 2.40 -16.05 -14.77
CA LYS A 148 1.28 -16.67 -14.04
C LYS A 148 -0.05 -15.93 -14.27
N LEU A 149 0.01 -14.67 -14.70
CA LEU A 149 -1.12 -13.88 -15.16
C LEU A 149 -0.85 -13.34 -16.57
N SER A 150 -1.92 -13.15 -17.34
CA SER A 150 -1.85 -12.48 -18.64
C SER A 150 -1.50 -11.00 -18.46
N HIS A 151 -0.78 -10.40 -19.42
CA HIS A 151 -0.50 -8.95 -19.43
C HIS A 151 -1.76 -8.10 -19.34
N TRP A 152 -2.92 -8.63 -19.75
CA TRP A 152 -4.19 -7.91 -19.70
C TRP A 152 -4.55 -7.42 -18.30
N PHE A 153 -4.11 -8.14 -17.25
CA PHE A 153 -4.34 -7.72 -15.88
C PHE A 153 -3.65 -6.37 -15.52
N LEU A 154 -2.64 -5.94 -16.27
CA LEU A 154 -2.05 -4.60 -16.12
C LEU A 154 -3.06 -3.50 -16.45
N TRP A 155 -4.01 -3.74 -17.36
CA TRP A 155 -5.07 -2.77 -17.71
C TRP A 155 -6.15 -2.65 -16.64
N LEU A 156 -6.13 -3.49 -15.61
CA LEU A 156 -6.98 -3.33 -14.44
C LEU A 156 -6.44 -2.26 -13.48
N THR A 157 -5.13 -1.96 -13.52
CA THR A 157 -4.51 -1.02 -12.57
C THR A 157 -5.06 0.42 -12.67
N PRO A 158 -5.39 0.98 -13.85
CA PRO A 158 -6.05 2.29 -13.91
C PRO A 158 -7.46 2.27 -13.28
N VAL A 159 -8.19 1.17 -13.42
CA VAL A 159 -9.53 1.03 -12.82
C VAL A 159 -9.43 0.93 -11.30
N ILE A 160 -8.49 0.13 -10.79
CA ILE A 160 -8.22 0.05 -9.35
C ILE A 160 -7.74 1.41 -8.81
N MET A 161 -6.96 2.15 -9.60
CA MET A 161 -6.48 3.48 -9.23
C MET A 161 -7.62 4.46 -8.98
N VAL A 162 -8.72 4.39 -9.74
CA VAL A 162 -9.92 5.19 -9.46
C VAL A 162 -10.44 4.89 -8.05
N VAL A 163 -10.57 3.61 -7.70
CA VAL A 163 -11.04 3.22 -6.36
C VAL A 163 -10.05 3.69 -5.28
N TRP A 164 -8.76 3.51 -5.51
CA TRP A 164 -7.71 3.88 -4.57
C TRP A 164 -7.67 5.40 -4.32
N ALA A 165 -7.73 6.21 -5.39
CA ALA A 165 -7.75 7.68 -5.31
C ALA A 165 -8.98 8.23 -4.56
N ASN A 166 -10.06 7.45 -4.43
CA ASN A 166 -11.23 7.80 -3.63
C ASN A 166 -11.17 7.23 -2.19
N ALA A 167 -10.30 6.26 -1.94
CA ALA A 167 -10.13 5.61 -0.65
C ALA A 167 -9.04 6.25 0.22
N HIS A 168 -7.95 6.75 -0.37
CA HIS A 168 -6.82 7.33 0.35
C HIS A 168 -5.94 8.24 -0.53
N SER A 169 -5.34 9.29 0.05
CA SER A 169 -4.45 10.24 -0.67
C SER A 169 -3.11 9.61 -1.07
N GLY A 170 -2.72 8.52 -0.43
CA GLY A 170 -1.53 7.74 -0.74
C GLY A 170 -1.53 7.02 -2.10
N TYR A 171 -2.59 7.15 -2.91
CA TYR A 171 -2.72 6.51 -4.23
C TYR A 171 -1.52 6.76 -5.17
N LEU A 172 -0.82 7.89 -5.01
CA LEU A 172 0.36 8.22 -5.81
C LEU A 172 1.47 7.17 -5.67
N LEU A 173 1.50 6.44 -4.55
CA LEU A 173 2.39 5.28 -4.36
C LEU A 173 2.17 4.21 -5.45
N GLY A 174 0.94 3.97 -5.89
CA GLY A 174 0.67 3.05 -6.99
C GLY A 174 1.27 3.49 -8.32
N VAL A 175 1.26 4.81 -8.59
CA VAL A 175 1.94 5.39 -9.76
C VAL A 175 3.45 5.25 -9.63
N VAL A 176 4.01 5.51 -8.44
CA VAL A 176 5.44 5.33 -8.16
C VAL A 176 5.85 3.88 -8.35
N VAL A 177 5.08 2.92 -7.84
CA VAL A 177 5.34 1.47 -8.02
C VAL A 177 5.34 1.12 -9.51
N LEU A 178 4.29 1.44 -10.25
CA LEU A 178 4.21 1.17 -11.70
C LEU A 178 5.37 1.83 -12.47
N GLY A 179 5.70 3.07 -12.13
CA GLY A 179 6.83 3.81 -12.69
C GLY A 179 8.17 3.15 -12.39
N THR A 180 8.41 2.72 -11.14
CA THR A 180 9.63 2.02 -10.72
C THR A 180 9.81 0.73 -11.50
N TYR A 181 8.77 -0.08 -11.66
CA TYR A 181 8.85 -1.29 -12.50
C TYR A 181 9.10 -0.93 -13.96
N THR A 182 8.39 0.06 -14.52
CA THR A 182 8.56 0.47 -15.92
C THR A 182 10.00 0.93 -16.20
N VAL A 183 10.55 1.78 -15.32
CA VAL A 183 11.93 2.29 -15.42
C VAL A 183 12.94 1.18 -15.18
N GLY A 184 12.73 0.35 -14.16
CA GLY A 184 13.60 -0.78 -13.83
C GLY A 184 13.72 -1.78 -14.98
N GLU A 185 12.60 -2.17 -15.58
CA GLU A 185 12.57 -3.08 -16.73
C GLU A 185 13.19 -2.43 -17.98
N ALA A 186 12.94 -1.14 -18.23
CA ALA A 186 13.57 -0.41 -19.33
C ALA A 186 15.11 -0.33 -19.17
N LEU A 187 15.59 -0.03 -17.96
CA LEU A 187 17.02 -0.01 -17.64
C LEU A 187 17.64 -1.41 -17.76
N GLN A 188 16.96 -2.45 -17.28
CA GLN A 188 17.40 -3.82 -17.44
C GLN A 188 17.47 -4.22 -18.91
N GLN A 189 16.49 -3.81 -19.72
CA GLN A 189 16.46 -4.11 -21.14
C GLN A 189 17.57 -3.37 -21.91
N TRP A 190 17.95 -2.17 -21.48
CA TRP A 190 18.96 -1.35 -22.15
C TRP A 190 20.39 -1.65 -21.69
N LEU A 191 20.62 -1.76 -20.38
CA LEU A 191 21.94 -1.83 -19.75
C LEU A 191 22.23 -3.20 -19.10
N GLY A 192 21.20 -4.02 -18.89
CA GLY A 192 21.31 -5.32 -18.22
C GLY A 192 22.10 -6.33 -19.04
N LYS A 193 23.03 -7.01 -18.39
CA LYS A 193 23.81 -8.12 -18.97
C LYS A 193 23.00 -9.42 -19.04
N ASP A 194 22.14 -9.63 -18.05
CA ASP A 194 21.20 -10.73 -18.00
C ASP A 194 19.80 -10.19 -18.31
N LYS A 195 19.13 -10.79 -19.29
CA LYS A 195 17.79 -10.40 -19.75
C LYS A 195 16.79 -11.54 -19.69
N THR A 196 17.14 -12.63 -19.00
CA THR A 196 16.34 -13.85 -18.94
C THR A 196 14.95 -13.61 -18.36
N ASP A 197 14.84 -12.75 -17.35
CA ASP A 197 13.58 -12.42 -16.67
C ASP A 197 13.07 -10.99 -16.98
N THR A 198 13.59 -10.34 -18.03
CA THR A 198 13.23 -8.97 -18.42
C THR A 198 12.07 -8.93 -19.40
N LEU A 199 11.14 -7.99 -19.19
CA LEU A 199 10.01 -7.78 -20.11
C LEU A 199 10.47 -7.26 -21.48
N ALA A 200 9.76 -7.68 -22.54
CA ALA A 200 10.02 -7.18 -23.88
C ALA A 200 9.57 -5.71 -24.04
N TRP A 201 10.19 -4.97 -24.96
CA TRP A 201 9.85 -3.56 -25.24
C TRP A 201 8.34 -3.28 -25.44
N PRO A 202 7.56 -4.12 -26.13
CA PRO A 202 6.11 -3.92 -26.22
C PRO A 202 5.41 -3.94 -24.86
N GLN A 203 5.79 -4.85 -23.97
CA GLN A 203 5.24 -4.95 -22.60
C GLN A 203 5.70 -3.77 -21.74
N ILE A 204 6.94 -3.30 -21.89
CA ILE A 204 7.42 -2.10 -21.21
C ILE A 204 6.63 -0.86 -21.66
N LYS A 205 6.33 -0.73 -22.96
CA LYS A 205 5.48 0.35 -23.49
C LYS A 205 4.05 0.26 -22.95
N GLU A 206 3.52 -0.95 -22.85
CA GLU A 206 2.22 -1.20 -22.21
C GLU A 206 2.23 -0.78 -20.74
N MET A 207 3.27 -1.15 -19.98
CA MET A 207 3.47 -0.71 -18.59
C MET A 207 3.54 0.82 -18.47
N ALA A 208 4.27 1.49 -19.37
CA ALA A 208 4.32 2.94 -19.42
C ALA A 208 2.93 3.56 -19.71
N ALA A 209 2.17 2.97 -20.63
CA ALA A 209 0.81 3.41 -20.95
C ALA A 209 -0.13 3.25 -19.76
N VAL A 210 -0.15 2.10 -19.07
CA VAL A 210 -1.00 1.90 -17.88
C VAL A 210 -0.54 2.73 -16.70
N THR A 211 0.74 3.06 -16.59
CA THR A 211 1.27 4.02 -15.59
C THR A 211 0.68 5.40 -15.81
N ALA A 212 0.76 5.91 -17.05
CA ALA A 212 0.19 7.21 -17.43
C ALA A 212 -1.33 7.22 -17.22
N LEU A 213 -2.03 6.17 -17.68
CA LEU A 213 -3.47 6.05 -17.49
C LEU A 213 -3.86 6.00 -16.01
N SER A 214 -3.10 5.30 -15.17
CA SER A 214 -3.34 5.28 -13.72
C SER A 214 -3.18 6.67 -13.11
N PHE A 215 -2.12 7.40 -13.48
CA PHE A 215 -1.92 8.78 -13.02
C PHE A 215 -3.11 9.69 -13.37
N PHE A 216 -3.62 9.59 -14.59
CA PHE A 216 -4.79 10.38 -15.03
C PHE A 216 -6.11 9.87 -14.46
N ALA A 217 -6.25 8.56 -14.22
CA ALA A 217 -7.44 7.97 -13.64
C ALA A 217 -7.74 8.49 -12.22
N ALA A 218 -6.71 8.91 -11.47
CA ALA A 218 -6.89 9.51 -10.15
C ALA A 218 -7.74 10.80 -10.15
N VAL A 219 -7.89 11.47 -11.31
CA VAL A 219 -8.78 12.64 -11.47
C VAL A 219 -10.26 12.27 -11.34
N LEU A 220 -10.61 10.99 -11.49
CA LEU A 220 -11.97 10.49 -11.25
C LEU A 220 -12.27 10.39 -9.74
N ASN A 221 -12.04 11.50 -9.05
CA ASN A 221 -12.30 11.77 -7.65
C ASN A 221 -13.09 13.10 -7.56
N PRO A 222 -13.95 13.30 -6.55
CA PRO A 222 -14.72 14.55 -6.38
C PRO A 222 -13.88 15.84 -6.39
N SER A 223 -12.62 15.77 -5.96
CA SER A 223 -11.67 16.89 -5.96
C SER A 223 -10.92 17.08 -7.29
N GLY A 224 -11.13 16.21 -8.27
CA GLY A 224 -10.59 16.34 -9.62
C GLY A 224 -9.06 16.47 -9.66
N PRO A 225 -8.51 17.36 -10.50
CA PRO A 225 -7.06 17.56 -10.63
C PRO A 225 -6.38 18.08 -9.36
N THR A 226 -7.11 18.72 -8.43
CA THR A 226 -6.53 19.21 -7.16
C THR A 226 -5.94 18.06 -6.34
N LEU A 227 -6.48 16.84 -6.51
CA LEU A 227 -5.97 15.65 -5.83
C LEU A 227 -4.49 15.36 -6.17
N TRP A 228 -4.02 15.71 -7.37
CA TRP A 228 -2.60 15.51 -7.73
C TRP A 228 -1.63 16.32 -6.88
N ILE A 229 -2.05 17.48 -6.40
CA ILE A 229 -1.20 18.40 -5.62
C ILE A 229 -1.32 18.12 -4.13
N TYR A 230 -2.44 17.53 -3.68
CA TYR A 230 -2.75 17.31 -2.28
C TYR A 230 -1.70 16.50 -1.49
N PRO A 231 -1.15 15.37 -2.00
CA PRO A 231 -0.07 14.66 -1.31
C PRO A 231 1.17 15.53 -1.07
N PHE A 232 1.50 16.44 -1.98
CA PHE A 232 2.66 17.32 -1.83
C PHE A 232 2.39 18.46 -0.82
N GLN A 233 1.15 18.92 -0.71
CA GLN A 233 0.75 19.91 0.30
C GLN A 233 0.82 19.32 1.71
N THR A 234 0.41 18.06 1.87
CA THR A 234 0.48 17.36 3.16
C THR A 234 1.93 17.02 3.52
N LEU A 235 2.69 16.42 2.60
CA LEU A 235 4.13 16.14 2.77
C LEU A 235 4.95 17.39 3.03
N GLY A 236 4.62 18.52 2.43
CA GLY A 236 5.32 19.79 2.62
C GLY A 236 4.92 20.58 3.88
N SER A 237 3.94 20.09 4.66
CA SER A 237 3.40 20.80 5.83
C SER A 237 4.30 20.61 7.07
N PRO A 238 4.97 21.67 7.57
CA PRO A 238 5.85 21.54 8.74
C PRO A 238 5.10 21.10 10.01
N SER A 239 3.84 21.52 10.16
CA SER A 239 3.02 21.14 11.30
C SER A 239 2.69 19.65 11.28
N MET A 240 2.31 19.10 10.12
CA MET A 240 2.02 17.67 10.00
C MET A 240 3.28 16.83 10.29
N GLN A 241 4.43 17.20 9.72
CA GLN A 241 5.70 16.50 9.99
C GLN A 241 6.11 16.56 11.47
N GLN A 242 5.84 17.66 12.16
CA GLN A 242 6.20 17.83 13.57
C GLN A 242 5.30 17.02 14.50
N TYR A 243 3.99 16.98 14.24
CA TYR A 243 3.01 16.40 15.17
C TYR A 243 2.59 14.96 14.84
N ILE A 244 2.71 14.53 13.58
CA ILE A 244 2.41 13.15 13.20
C ILE A 244 3.66 12.29 13.38
N GLN A 245 3.69 11.52 14.47
CA GLN A 245 4.86 10.70 14.84
C GLN A 245 5.27 9.72 13.74
N GLU A 246 4.29 9.18 13.01
CA GLU A 246 4.49 8.21 11.93
C GLU A 246 5.25 8.78 10.72
N TRP A 247 5.38 10.12 10.64
CA TRP A 247 6.06 10.81 9.55
C TRP A 247 7.49 11.21 9.92
N GLN A 248 7.89 10.97 11.17
CA GLN A 248 9.25 11.19 11.63
C GLN A 248 10.12 9.98 11.28
N SER A 249 11.44 10.20 11.19
CA SER A 249 12.38 9.10 10.93
C SER A 249 12.32 8.05 12.06
N PRO A 250 12.44 6.75 11.73
CA PRO A 250 12.38 5.69 12.72
C PRO A 250 13.53 5.80 13.72
N ASN A 251 13.20 5.70 15.01
CA ASN A 251 14.19 5.72 16.08
C ASN A 251 14.71 4.31 16.37
N PHE A 252 15.82 3.92 15.75
CA PHE A 252 16.41 2.58 15.92
C PHE A 252 16.92 2.26 17.34
N HIS A 253 16.92 3.22 18.27
CA HIS A 253 17.16 2.94 19.69
C HIS A 253 15.95 2.27 20.36
N ALA A 254 14.75 2.42 19.79
CA ALA A 254 13.56 1.74 20.26
C ALA A 254 13.44 0.36 19.61
N ALA A 255 13.26 -0.67 20.43
CA ALA A 255 13.14 -2.07 19.99
C ALA A 255 11.99 -2.29 18.98
N LEU A 256 11.00 -1.41 19.02
CA LEU A 256 9.86 -1.39 18.09
C LEU A 256 10.28 -1.30 16.61
N PHE A 257 11.38 -0.61 16.29
CA PHE A 257 11.86 -0.44 14.91
C PHE A 257 12.90 -1.48 14.47
N TRP A 258 13.30 -2.40 15.37
CA TRP A 258 14.28 -3.44 15.04
C TRP A 258 13.81 -4.39 13.94
N PRO A 259 12.53 -4.80 13.84
CA PRO A 259 12.06 -5.61 12.72
C PRO A 259 12.36 -4.97 11.37
N PHE A 260 12.12 -3.65 11.23
CA PHE A 260 12.46 -2.90 10.03
C PHE A 260 13.98 -2.86 9.77
N ALA A 261 14.78 -2.59 10.80
CA ALA A 261 16.25 -2.62 10.67
C ALA A 261 16.78 -3.99 10.23
N ILE A 262 16.22 -5.08 10.77
CA ILE A 262 16.57 -6.45 10.39
C ILE A 262 16.18 -6.71 8.94
N MET A 263 15.03 -6.22 8.47
CA MET A 263 14.65 -6.35 7.05
C MET A 263 15.65 -5.65 6.12
N VAL A 264 16.04 -4.42 6.43
CA VAL A 264 17.05 -3.68 5.66
C VAL A 264 18.40 -4.41 5.70
N LEU A 265 18.81 -4.93 6.87
CA LEU A 265 20.04 -5.72 6.97
C LEU A 265 19.97 -6.99 6.10
N LEU A 266 18.91 -7.79 6.22
CA LEU A 266 18.74 -9.03 5.46
C LEU A 266 18.64 -8.76 3.95
N GLY A 267 17.96 -7.69 3.54
CA GLY A 267 17.90 -7.25 2.14
C GLY A 267 19.28 -6.86 1.60
N THR A 268 20.04 -6.06 2.35
CA THR A 268 21.42 -5.68 1.99
C THR A 268 22.32 -6.92 1.87
N LEU A 269 22.27 -7.83 2.84
CA LEU A 269 23.04 -9.08 2.81
C LEU A 269 22.64 -9.93 1.60
N THR A 270 21.35 -9.99 1.26
CA THR A 270 20.88 -10.70 0.07
C THR A 270 21.43 -10.07 -1.21
N LEU A 271 21.46 -8.74 -1.33
CA LEU A 271 22.04 -8.06 -2.49
C LEU A 271 23.55 -8.31 -2.64
N ILE A 272 24.28 -8.45 -1.53
CA ILE A 272 25.73 -8.70 -1.53
C ILE A 272 26.07 -10.16 -1.83
N PHE A 273 25.36 -11.10 -1.20
CA PHE A 273 25.70 -12.52 -1.20
C PHE A 273 24.87 -13.37 -2.17
N SER A 274 23.84 -12.82 -2.80
CA SER A 274 23.04 -13.55 -3.77
C SER A 274 23.90 -13.97 -4.98
N PRO A 275 23.86 -15.26 -5.38
CA PRO A 275 24.54 -15.71 -6.59
C PRO A 275 23.90 -15.12 -7.86
N LYS A 276 22.63 -14.70 -7.78
CA LYS A 276 21.95 -13.97 -8.86
C LYS A 276 22.17 -12.47 -8.67
N ARG A 277 22.58 -11.78 -9.74
CA ARG A 277 22.70 -10.33 -9.75
C ARG A 277 21.30 -9.70 -9.67
N PRO A 278 21.07 -8.72 -8.79
CA PRO A 278 19.80 -8.02 -8.73
C PRO A 278 19.54 -7.27 -10.03
N SER A 279 18.28 -7.25 -10.45
CA SER A 279 17.84 -6.42 -11.57
C SER A 279 17.81 -4.94 -11.17
N PHE A 280 17.77 -4.04 -12.15
CA PHE A 280 17.56 -2.61 -11.85
C PHE A 280 16.23 -2.37 -11.11
N THR A 281 15.18 -3.14 -11.42
CA THR A 281 13.91 -3.11 -10.70
C THR A 281 14.10 -3.44 -9.23
N ASP A 282 14.83 -4.50 -8.90
CA ASP A 282 15.09 -4.91 -7.51
C ASP A 282 15.84 -3.83 -6.74
N LEU A 283 16.85 -3.22 -7.36
CA LEU A 283 17.63 -2.15 -6.75
C LEU A 283 16.78 -0.90 -6.49
N LEU A 284 15.96 -0.48 -7.47
CA LEU A 284 15.11 0.70 -7.32
C LEU A 284 14.04 0.48 -6.25
N LEU A 285 13.40 -0.70 -6.21
CA LEU A 285 12.43 -1.04 -5.17
C LEU A 285 13.09 -1.08 -3.80
N TYR A 286 14.23 -1.76 -3.67
CA TYR A 286 14.93 -1.91 -2.40
C TYR A 286 15.40 -0.57 -1.84
N PHE A 287 16.18 0.21 -2.60
CA PHE A 287 16.69 1.49 -2.12
C PHE A 287 15.59 2.54 -1.98
N GLY A 288 14.59 2.53 -2.86
CA GLY A 288 13.45 3.45 -2.78
C GLY A 288 12.62 3.21 -1.51
N THR A 289 12.29 1.96 -1.21
CA THR A 289 11.50 1.63 0.00
C THR A 289 12.31 1.73 1.28
N ALA A 290 13.60 1.37 1.27
CA ALA A 290 14.47 1.51 2.44
C ALA A 290 14.79 2.97 2.80
N ALA A 291 14.76 3.89 1.82
CA ALA A 291 14.95 5.32 2.07
C ALA A 291 13.65 6.03 2.48
N ALA A 292 12.49 5.50 2.09
CA ALA A 292 11.18 6.06 2.40
C ALA A 292 10.62 5.63 3.77
N GLY A 293 11.11 4.51 4.32
CA GLY A 293 10.77 4.04 5.67
C GLY A 293 11.80 4.49 6.70
#